data_AF-A0A955C4C3-F1
#
_entry.id   AF-A0A955C4C3-F1
#
_cell.length_a   1.000
_cell.length_b   1.000
_cell.length_c   1.000
_cell.angle_alpha   90.00
_cell.angle_beta   90.00
_cell.angle_gamma   90.00
#
_symmetry.space_group_name_H-M   'P 1'
#
loop_
_entity.id
_entity.type
_entity.pdbx_description
1 polymer ?
#
loop_
_entity_poly.entity_id
_entity_poly.type
_entity_poly.pdbx_seq_one_letter_code
_entity_poly.pdbx_strand_id
1 'polypeptide(L)'
;MLDRLIQQAIVQVLTPIFDPHFSESSFGFRPKRSAHGAAKQVQRIIRRGGRFAADIDLSKFFDRVQHDVLMARVARRIDDKLLLRLIGRYLRAGVMVEGVLQPTD
;
A
#
# COMPACT_ATOMS: atom_id res chain seq x y z
N MET A 1 16.68 13.11 -4.13
CA MET A 1 15.64 13.98 -3.51
C MET A 1 14.44 14.18 -4.43
N LEU A 2 14.64 14.34 -5.76
CA LEU A 2 13.56 14.51 -6.73
C LEU A 2 12.59 13.32 -6.79
N ASP A 3 13.07 12.07 -6.73
CA ASP A 3 12.19 10.90 -6.83
C ASP A 3 11.17 10.80 -5.69
N ARG A 4 11.60 11.11 -4.46
CA ARG A 4 10.69 11.14 -3.31
C ARG A 4 9.62 12.22 -3.44
N LEU A 5 9.98 13.38 -4.02
CA LEU A 5 9.02 14.44 -4.30
C LEU A 5 7.98 13.99 -5.34
N ILE A 6 8.42 13.37 -6.43
CA ILE A 6 7.53 12.87 -7.48
C ILE A 6 6.63 11.75 -6.94
N GLN A 7 7.20 10.79 -6.21
CA GLN A 7 6.43 9.71 -5.57
C GLN A 7 5.39 10.27 -4.59
N GLN A 8 5.73 11.28 -3.80
CA GLN A 8 4.79 11.92 -2.90
C GLN A 8 3.66 12.63 -3.65
N ALA A 9 3.96 13.31 -4.76
CA ALA A 9 2.95 13.93 -5.60
C ALA A 9 1.99 12.89 -6.20
N ILE A 10 2.53 11.75 -6.66
CA ILE A 10 1.72 10.61 -7.11
C ILE A 10 0.80 10.15 -5.97
N VAL A 11 1.33 9.94 -4.75
CA VAL A 11 0.53 9.51 -3.59
C VAL A 11 -0.61 10.49 -3.29
N GLN A 12 -0.37 11.79 -3.37
CA GLN A 12 -1.40 12.81 -3.15
C GLN A 12 -2.56 12.70 -4.16
N VAL A 13 -2.26 12.35 -5.42
CA VAL A 13 -3.27 12.12 -6.46
C VAL A 13 -3.98 10.77 -6.26
N LEU A 14 -3.25 9.71 -5.92
CA LEU A 14 -3.82 8.36 -5.80
C LEU A 14 -4.67 8.18 -4.54
N THR A 15 -4.26 8.77 -3.42
CA THR A 15 -4.93 8.61 -2.12
C THR A 15 -6.45 8.86 -2.19
N PRO A 16 -6.96 10.00 -2.69
CA PRO A 16 -8.40 10.25 -2.76
C PRO A 16 -9.14 9.29 -3.71
N ILE A 17 -8.46 8.68 -4.69
CA ILE A 17 -9.04 7.73 -5.65
C ILE A 17 -9.20 6.33 -5.04
N PHE A 18 -8.22 5.89 -4.23
CA PHE A 18 -8.19 4.53 -3.69
C PHE A 18 -8.69 4.43 -2.26
N ASP A 19 -8.35 5.39 -1.39
CA ASP A 19 -8.62 5.31 0.04
C ASP A 19 -10.11 5.08 0.39
N PRO A 20 -11.09 5.74 -0.26
CA PRO A 20 -12.51 5.54 0.03
C PRO A 20 -13.01 4.10 -0.21
N HIS A 21 -12.26 3.29 -0.97
CA HIS A 21 -12.64 1.94 -1.32
C HIS A 21 -11.90 0.86 -0.51
N PHE A 22 -10.95 1.26 0.34
CA PHE A 22 -10.32 0.32 1.25
C PHE A 22 -11.26 -0.08 2.38
N SER A 23 -11.12 -1.33 2.83
CA SER A 23 -11.88 -1.86 3.97
C SER A 23 -11.78 -0.95 5.20
N GLU A 24 -12.87 -0.85 5.94
CA GLU A 24 -12.90 -0.16 7.24
C GLU A 24 -11.96 -0.78 8.28
N SER A 25 -11.61 -2.05 8.11
CA SER A 25 -10.62 -2.76 8.93
C SER A 25 -9.19 -2.63 8.40
N SER A 26 -8.96 -1.84 7.34
CA SER A 26 -7.62 -1.50 6.86
C SER A 26 -7.11 -0.23 7.55
N PHE A 27 -6.03 -0.36 8.32
CA PHE A 27 -5.46 0.74 9.12
C PHE A 27 -4.05 1.17 8.71
N GLY A 28 -3.32 0.34 7.98
CA GLY A 28 -1.93 0.61 7.58
C GLY A 28 -1.84 1.64 6.45
N PHE A 29 -0.89 2.57 6.54
CA PHE A 29 -0.53 3.53 5.48
C PHE A 29 -1.68 4.40 4.95
N ARG A 30 -2.74 4.60 5.73
CA ARG A 30 -3.92 5.37 5.34
C ARG A 30 -4.04 6.69 6.10
N PRO A 31 -4.48 7.78 5.45
CA PRO A 31 -4.76 9.03 6.13
C PRO A 31 -5.82 8.81 7.23
N LYS A 32 -5.61 9.43 8.40
CA LYS A 32 -6.52 9.37 9.55
C LYS A 32 -6.77 7.95 10.13
N ARG A 33 -5.99 6.95 9.73
CA ARG A 33 -5.98 5.61 10.35
C ARG A 33 -4.64 5.39 11.06
N SER A 34 -4.63 4.55 12.09
CA SER A 34 -3.42 4.30 12.89
C SER A 34 -3.44 2.92 13.53
N ALA A 35 -2.27 2.46 13.96
CA ALA A 35 -2.12 1.21 14.72
C ALA A 35 -2.98 1.20 16.00
N HIS A 36 -3.11 2.34 16.68
CA HIS A 36 -4.00 2.50 17.82
C HIS A 36 -5.48 2.26 17.44
N GLY A 37 -5.90 2.69 16.24
CA GLY A 37 -7.23 2.41 15.71
C GLY A 37 -7.47 0.91 15.51
N ALA A 38 -6.48 0.21 14.94
CA ALA A 38 -6.53 -1.24 14.77
C ALA A 38 -6.65 -1.97 16.11
N ALA A 39 -5.81 -1.60 17.08
CA ALA A 39 -5.83 -2.18 18.43
C ALA A 39 -7.19 -2.00 19.12
N LYS A 40 -7.81 -0.80 19.00
CA LYS A 40 -9.17 -0.55 19.52
C LYS A 40 -10.22 -1.43 18.84
N GLN A 41 -10.10 -1.68 17.54
CA GLN A 41 -11.01 -2.58 16.83
C GLN A 41 -10.88 -4.01 17.33
N VAL A 42 -9.65 -4.51 17.48
CA VAL A 42 -9.36 -5.85 18.03
C VAL A 42 -9.93 -5.99 19.46
N GLN A 43 -9.71 -5.01 20.33
CA GLN A 43 -10.29 -5.01 21.68
C GLN A 43 -11.82 -5.12 21.65
N ARG A 44 -12.49 -4.45 20.70
CA ARG A 44 -13.94 -4.55 20.54
C ARG A 44 -14.38 -5.95 20.11
N ILE A 45 -13.63 -6.60 19.21
CA ILE A 45 -13.91 -7.97 18.77
C ILE A 45 -13.77 -8.95 19.94
N ILE A 46 -12.72 -8.83 20.74
CA ILE A 46 -12.49 -9.67 21.93
C ILE A 46 -13.66 -9.51 22.93
N ARG A 47 -14.06 -8.26 23.21
CA ARG A 47 -15.19 -7.97 24.11
C ARG A 47 -16.53 -8.53 23.62
N ARG A 48 -16.70 -8.72 22.30
CA ARG A 48 -17.89 -9.34 21.70
C ARG A 48 -17.84 -10.86 21.69
N GLY A 49 -16.80 -11.48 22.26
CA GLY A 49 -16.66 -12.92 22.38
C GLY A 49 -15.74 -13.58 21.36
N GLY A 50 -14.99 -12.80 20.56
CA GLY A 50 -13.92 -13.33 19.72
C GLY A 50 -12.76 -13.87 20.57
N ARG A 51 -12.50 -15.17 20.53
CA ARG A 51 -11.49 -15.85 21.38
C ARG A 51 -10.29 -16.40 20.64
N PHE A 52 -10.38 -16.47 19.32
CA PHE A 52 -9.32 -17.03 18.47
C PHE A 52 -8.86 -15.98 17.48
N ALA A 53 -7.56 -15.98 17.22
CA ALA A 53 -6.94 -15.14 16.20
C ALA A 53 -6.15 -16.04 15.25
N ALA A 54 -6.26 -15.76 13.95
CA ALA A 54 -5.37 -16.29 12.94
C ALA A 54 -4.38 -15.19 12.58
N ASP A 55 -3.10 -15.42 12.88
CA ASP A 55 -2.03 -14.51 12.49
C ASP A 55 -1.51 -14.90 11.10
N ILE A 56 -1.53 -13.95 10.18
CA ILE A 56 -1.14 -14.14 8.79
C ILE A 56 -0.21 -13.00 8.43
N ASP A 57 1.06 -13.32 8.15
CA ASP A 57 2.06 -12.38 7.69
C ASP A 57 2.61 -12.80 6.32
N LEU A 58 2.89 -11.80 5.48
CA LEU A 58 3.49 -12.00 4.16
C LEU A 58 4.96 -11.60 4.22
N SER A 59 5.84 -12.60 4.34
CA SER A 59 7.28 -12.37 4.32
C SER A 59 7.72 -11.72 3.01
N LYS A 60 8.51 -10.65 3.11
CA LYS A 60 9.06 -9.92 1.95
C LYS A 60 7.97 -9.47 0.96
N PHE A 61 6.86 -8.94 1.48
CA PHE A 61 5.72 -8.51 0.66
C PHE A 61 6.13 -7.64 -0.53
N PHE A 62 6.96 -6.61 -0.31
CA PHE A 62 7.37 -5.68 -1.36
C PHE A 62 8.32 -6.30 -2.38
N ASP A 63 9.15 -7.28 -1.97
CA ASP A 63 10.07 -7.98 -2.88
C ASP A 63 9.34 -9.04 -3.72
N ARG A 64 8.18 -9.53 -3.26
CA ARG A 64 7.44 -10.64 -3.90
C ARG A 64 6.18 -10.21 -4.64
N VAL A 65 5.87 -8.92 -4.63
CA VAL A 65 4.63 -8.43 -5.25
C VAL A 65 4.75 -8.52 -6.78
N GLN A 66 3.85 -9.28 -7.42
CA GLN A 66 3.85 -9.39 -8.88
C GLN A 66 3.39 -8.07 -9.51
N HIS A 67 4.33 -7.37 -10.16
CA HIS A 67 4.09 -6.03 -10.70
C HIS A 67 2.95 -5.95 -11.71
N ASP A 68 2.76 -6.96 -12.55
CA ASP A 68 1.68 -6.95 -13.55
C ASP A 68 0.30 -7.04 -12.90
N VAL A 69 0.15 -7.85 -11.85
CA VAL A 69 -1.10 -7.93 -11.08
C VAL A 69 -1.35 -6.62 -10.34
N LEU A 70 -0.32 -6.04 -9.71
CA LEU A 70 -0.43 -4.74 -9.05
C LEU A 70 -0.88 -3.66 -10.05
N MET A 71 -0.21 -3.56 -11.20
CA MET A 71 -0.55 -2.58 -12.23
C MET A 71 -1.95 -2.81 -12.81
N ALA A 72 -2.38 -4.06 -12.99
CA ALA A 72 -3.73 -4.39 -13.42
C ALA A 72 -4.79 -3.97 -12.38
N ARG A 73 -4.47 -3.98 -11.08
CA ARG A 73 -5.38 -3.45 -10.04
C ARG A 73 -5.43 -1.94 -10.06
N VAL A 74 -4.30 -1.27 -10.24
CA VAL A 74 -4.22 0.20 -10.33
C VAL A 74 -4.99 0.71 -11.56
N ALA A 75 -4.80 0.08 -12.71
CA ALA A 75 -5.44 0.46 -13.97
C ALA A 75 -6.98 0.31 -13.98
N ARG A 76 -7.59 -0.35 -12.98
CA ARG A 76 -9.05 -0.40 -12.84
C ARG A 76 -9.68 0.92 -12.40
N ARG A 77 -8.88 1.83 -11.86
CA ARG A 77 -9.34 3.11 -11.29
C ARG A 77 -8.64 4.31 -11.90
N ILE A 78 -7.62 4.09 -12.73
CA ILE A 78 -6.84 5.13 -13.38
C ILE A 78 -6.77 4.81 -14.86
N ASP A 79 -7.28 5.72 -15.69
CA ASP A 79 -7.22 5.60 -17.15
C ASP A 79 -6.01 6.35 -17.75
N ASP A 80 -5.33 7.18 -16.97
CA ASP A 80 -4.16 7.94 -17.41
C ASP A 80 -2.96 7.01 -17.70
N LYS A 81 -2.72 6.80 -18.99
CA LYS A 81 -1.63 5.96 -19.51
C LYS A 81 -0.24 6.49 -19.16
N LEU A 82 -0.05 7.81 -19.03
CA LEU A 82 1.24 8.39 -18.65
C LEU A 82 1.53 8.13 -17.18
N LEU A 83 0.54 8.34 -16.32
CA LEU A 83 0.66 8.05 -14.89
C LEU A 83 0.92 6.55 -14.64
N LEU A 84 0.18 5.66 -15.31
CA LEU A 84 0.40 4.22 -15.20
C LEU A 84 1.81 3.81 -15.64
N ARG A 85 2.33 4.40 -16.74
CA ARG A 85 3.70 4.15 -17.19
C ARG A 85 4.72 4.65 -16.17
N LEU A 86 4.49 5.81 -15.54
CA LEU A 86 5.37 6.36 -14.52
C LEU A 86 5.42 5.49 -13.27
N ILE A 87 4.26 5.05 -12.76
CA ILE A 87 4.18 4.13 -11.61
C ILE A 87 4.91 2.82 -11.94
N GLY A 88 4.65 2.24 -13.12
CA GLY A 88 5.31 1.01 -13.53
C GLY A 88 6.83 1.15 -13.68
N ARG A 89 7.34 2.33 -14.06
CA ARG A 89 8.78 2.62 -14.06
C ARG A 89 9.34 2.62 -12.65
N TYR A 90 8.69 3.27 -11.69
CA TYR A 90 9.14 3.28 -10.29
C TYR A 90 9.16 1.88 -9.66
N LEU A 91 8.17 1.03 -9.96
CA LEU A 91 8.13 -0.35 -9.45
C LEU A 91 9.31 -1.21 -9.95
N ARG A 92 9.70 -1.03 -11.21
CA ARG A 92 10.78 -1.81 -11.85
C ARG A 92 12.18 -1.21 -11.65
N ALA A 93 12.28 0.03 -11.19
CA ALA A 93 13.55 0.71 -10.99
C ALA A 93 14.29 0.27 -9.72
N GLY A 94 13.71 -0.62 -8.91
CA GLY A 94 14.20 -0.93 -7.57
C GLY A 94 13.64 0.01 -6.51
N VAL A 95 13.63 -0.44 -5.26
CA VAL A 95 13.32 0.41 -4.10
C VAL A 95 14.64 0.82 -3.44
N MET A 96 14.81 2.13 -3.22
CA MET A 96 15.84 2.63 -2.32
C MET A 96 15.41 2.37 -0.88
N VAL A 97 16.05 1.40 -0.23
CA VAL A 97 15.92 1.17 1.22
C VAL A 97 17.23 1.62 1.87
N GLU A 98 17.15 2.60 2.77
CA GLU A 98 18.29 3.09 3.58
C GLU A 98 19.53 3.54 2.77
N GLY A 99 19.35 4.05 1.56
CA GLY A 99 20.45 4.57 0.73
C GLY A 99 21.11 3.54 -0.18
N VAL A 100 20.66 2.28 -0.15
CA VAL A 100 21.09 1.24 -1.09
C VAL A 100 20.00 1.02 -2.13
N LEU A 101 20.39 1.04 -3.40
CA LEU A 101 19.50 0.71 -4.51
C LEU A 101 19.37 -0.81 -4.56
N GLN A 102 18.24 -1.35 -4.07
CA GLN A 102 17.96 -2.77 -4.20
C GLN A 102 17.21 -3.00 -5.52
N PRO A 103 17.69 -3.89 -6.40
CA PRO A 103 16.92 -4.29 -7.57
C PRO A 103 15.60 -4.92 -7.11
N THR A 104 14.51 -4.60 -7.80
CA THR A 104 13.30 -5.41 -7.68
C THR A 104 13.53 -6.65 -8.56
N ASP A 105 13.74 -7.81 -7.93
CA ASP A 105 13.80 -9.10 -8.63
C ASP A 105 12.42 -9.48 -9.23
#